data_AF-A0A9X3PG95-F1
#
_entry.id   AF-A0A9X3PG95-F1
#
_cell.length_a   1.000
_cell.length_b   1.000
_cell.length_c   1.000
_cell.angle_alpha   90.00
_cell.angle_beta   90.00
_cell.angle_gamma   90.00
#
_symmetry.space_group_name_H-M   'P 1'
#
loop_
_entity.id
_entity.type
_entity.pdbx_description
1 polymer ?
#
loop_
_entity_poly.entity_id
_entity_poly.type
_entity_poly.pdbx_seq_one_letter_code
_entity_poly.pdbx_strand_id
1 'polypeptide(L)'
;MDADPTRRSVEEYLQRAEMLYELGQVLDARAEADAALRVDPLDPDANAMAAACALAAHDPDEALTYAGAALANKPQHPRAMITRGYALADAGRRDEALQVAASMLDLDRESWQHHVHYALITRRAGAGQPALDAAWNAVNLAPEQPRTHLALAAIAESLAMDDLAKRSRKAAADLGPEQNGVPMPAMPADVQRPPRRWVDADPDDPEWRQKIYGTGILHGALGRSILLGIAVAFALPALFGSMIDTGARLFFALIAVAAWVGWFTVLRRHRNPE
;
A
#
# COMPACT_ATOMS: atom_id res chain seq x y z
N MET A 1 21.00 -38.10 -26.09
CA MET A 1 20.25 -37.53 -24.96
C MET A 1 19.44 -36.42 -25.58
N ASP A 2 18.25 -36.78 -26.05
CA ASP A 2 17.41 -35.95 -26.90
C ASP A 2 16.76 -34.86 -26.04
N ALA A 3 17.21 -33.62 -26.21
CA ALA A 3 16.46 -32.48 -25.70
C ALA A 3 15.23 -32.33 -26.59
N ASP A 4 14.06 -32.72 -26.08
CA ASP A 4 12.78 -32.50 -26.73
C ASP A 4 12.61 -31.00 -27.01
N PRO A 5 12.57 -30.56 -28.28
CA PRO A 5 12.48 -29.15 -28.66
C PRO A 5 11.15 -28.50 -28.28
N THR A 6 10.20 -29.27 -27.71
CA THR A 6 8.94 -28.75 -27.15
C THR A 6 9.01 -28.47 -25.65
N ARG A 7 10.07 -28.91 -24.96
CA ARG A 7 10.23 -28.71 -23.52
C ARG A 7 10.82 -27.33 -23.27
N ARG A 8 10.01 -26.43 -22.69
CA ARG A 8 10.47 -25.09 -22.32
C ARG A 8 11.65 -25.15 -21.34
N SER A 9 12.57 -24.21 -21.50
CA SER A 9 13.72 -24.03 -20.60
C SER A 9 13.31 -23.36 -19.28
N VAL A 10 14.17 -23.45 -18.27
CA VAL A 10 14.01 -22.74 -16.98
C VAL A 10 13.79 -21.24 -17.21
N GLU A 11 14.62 -20.64 -18.07
CA GLU A 11 14.55 -19.23 -18.43
C GLU A 11 13.20 -18.83 -19.04
N GLU A 12 12.67 -19.63 -19.96
CA GLU A 12 11.37 -19.34 -20.60
C GLU A 12 10.22 -19.41 -19.60
N TYR A 13 10.26 -20.37 -18.66
CA TYR A 13 9.30 -20.43 -17.57
C TYR A 13 9.42 -19.21 -16.64
N LEU A 14 10.64 -18.79 -16.32
CA LEU A 14 10.90 -17.63 -15.46
C LEU A 14 10.45 -16.31 -16.08
N GLN A 15 10.73 -16.09 -17.36
CA GLN A 15 10.26 -14.90 -18.08
C GLN A 15 8.74 -14.80 -18.06
N ARG A 16 8.05 -15.92 -18.26
CA ARG A 16 6.59 -15.94 -18.19
C ARG A 16 6.07 -15.76 -16.76
N ALA A 17 6.72 -16.37 -15.78
CA ALA A 17 6.40 -16.16 -14.37
C ALA A 17 6.53 -14.68 -13.99
N GLU A 18 7.57 -13.98 -14.46
CA GLU A 18 7.78 -12.55 -14.21
C GLU A 18 6.64 -11.71 -14.78
N MET A 19 6.31 -11.90 -16.06
CA MET A 19 5.20 -11.17 -16.70
C MET A 19 3.88 -11.40 -15.98
N LEU A 20 3.58 -12.64 -15.60
CA LEU A 20 2.35 -12.99 -14.87
C LEU A 20 2.35 -12.35 -13.47
N TYR A 21 3.49 -12.33 -12.79
CA TYR A 21 3.63 -11.73 -11.48
C TYR A 21 3.42 -10.21 -11.53
N GLU A 22 4.00 -9.52 -12.52
CA GLU A 22 3.80 -8.10 -12.76
C GLU A 22 2.34 -7.75 -13.12
N LEU A 23 1.64 -8.64 -13.81
CA LEU A 23 0.20 -8.53 -14.09
C LEU A 23 -0.69 -8.83 -12.86
N GLY A 24 -0.10 -9.20 -11.73
CA GLY A 24 -0.82 -9.57 -10.51
C GLY A 24 -1.46 -10.96 -10.57
N GLN A 25 -1.16 -11.76 -11.61
CA GLN A 25 -1.62 -13.14 -11.77
C GLN A 25 -0.72 -14.09 -10.97
N VAL A 26 -0.69 -13.91 -9.65
CA VAL A 26 0.24 -14.59 -8.73
C VAL A 26 0.13 -16.12 -8.80
N LEU A 27 -1.08 -16.67 -8.96
CA LEU A 27 -1.28 -18.11 -9.07
C LEU A 27 -0.69 -18.70 -10.35
N ASP A 28 -0.87 -18.01 -11.48
CA ASP A 28 -0.30 -18.44 -12.76
C ASP A 28 1.23 -18.28 -12.75
N ALA A 29 1.73 -17.17 -12.18
CA ALA A 29 3.16 -16.96 -11.96
C ALA A 29 3.78 -18.09 -11.13
N ARG A 30 3.10 -18.52 -10.06
CA ARG A 30 3.54 -19.64 -9.24
C ARG A 30 3.59 -20.94 -10.04
N ALA A 31 2.58 -21.21 -10.87
CA ALA A 31 2.55 -22.42 -11.69
C ALA A 31 3.73 -22.49 -12.69
N GLU A 32 4.13 -21.36 -13.27
CA GLU A 32 5.31 -21.29 -14.14
C GLU A 32 6.62 -21.41 -13.33
N ALA A 33 6.71 -20.81 -12.14
CA ALA A 33 7.87 -20.98 -11.25
C ALA A 33 8.04 -22.46 -10.81
N ASP A 34 6.94 -23.14 -10.47
CA ASP A 34 6.95 -24.57 -10.16
C ASP A 34 7.35 -25.42 -11.38
N ALA A 35 7.01 -24.97 -12.60
CA ALA A 35 7.45 -25.62 -13.83
C ALA A 35 8.96 -25.47 -14.05
N ALA A 36 9.51 -24.29 -13.78
CA ALA A 36 10.96 -24.06 -13.78
C ALA A 36 11.66 -24.97 -12.76
N LEU A 37 11.13 -25.07 -11.54
CA LEU A 37 11.68 -25.93 -10.47
C LEU A 37 11.57 -27.44 -10.78
N ARG A 38 10.61 -27.87 -11.61
CA ARG A 38 10.58 -29.26 -12.12
C ARG A 38 11.69 -29.56 -13.12
N VAL A 39 12.22 -28.53 -13.80
CA VAL A 39 13.35 -28.66 -14.72
C VAL A 39 14.67 -28.58 -13.96
N ASP A 40 14.82 -27.58 -13.08
CA ASP A 40 15.95 -27.44 -12.17
C ASP A 40 15.48 -27.03 -10.75
N PRO A 41 15.45 -27.97 -9.79
CA PRO A 41 15.03 -27.68 -8.42
C PRO A 41 15.95 -26.72 -7.65
N LEU A 42 17.21 -26.56 -8.08
CA LEU A 42 18.21 -25.74 -7.39
C LEU A 42 18.41 -24.37 -8.05
N ASP A 43 17.70 -24.10 -9.15
CA ASP A 43 17.81 -22.82 -9.84
C ASP A 43 17.44 -21.67 -8.89
N PRO A 44 18.35 -20.72 -8.64
CA PRO A 44 18.15 -19.71 -7.62
C PRO A 44 17.12 -18.66 -8.04
N ASP A 45 16.98 -18.38 -9.34
CA ASP A 45 16.02 -17.42 -9.86
C ASP A 45 14.58 -18.00 -9.78
N ALA A 46 14.39 -19.29 -10.07
CA ALA A 46 13.14 -20.02 -9.92
C ALA A 46 12.70 -20.12 -8.47
N ASN A 47 13.63 -20.44 -7.56
CA ASN A 47 13.35 -20.42 -6.13
C ASN A 47 13.01 -18.99 -5.65
N ALA A 48 13.72 -17.95 -6.12
CA ALA A 48 13.41 -16.58 -5.77
C ALA A 48 12.03 -16.12 -6.29
N MET A 49 11.62 -16.59 -7.47
CA MET A 49 10.29 -16.34 -8.03
C MET A 49 9.19 -17.05 -7.23
N ALA A 50 9.38 -18.33 -6.90
CA ALA A 50 8.44 -19.09 -6.06
C ALA A 50 8.27 -18.42 -4.68
N ALA A 51 9.36 -17.92 -4.09
CA ALA A 51 9.34 -17.17 -2.85
C ALA A 51 8.51 -15.87 -2.96
N ALA A 52 8.70 -15.10 -4.05
CA ALA A 52 7.96 -13.88 -4.29
C ALA A 52 6.44 -14.16 -4.44
N CYS A 53 6.10 -15.23 -5.15
CA CYS A 53 4.71 -15.67 -5.29
C CYS A 53 4.09 -16.07 -3.94
N ALA A 54 4.82 -16.81 -3.10
CA ALA A 54 4.36 -17.20 -1.77
C ALA A 54 4.14 -15.97 -0.85
N LEU A 55 5.05 -15.00 -0.89
CA LEU A 55 4.90 -13.75 -0.15
C LEU A 55 3.67 -12.96 -0.60
N ALA A 56 3.42 -12.88 -1.91
CA ALA A 56 2.24 -12.23 -2.47
C ALA A 56 0.93 -12.98 -2.13
N ALA A 57 1.00 -14.29 -1.92
CA ALA A 57 -0.09 -15.12 -1.43
C ALA A 57 -0.28 -15.05 0.10
N HIS A 58 0.48 -14.21 0.80
CA HIS A 58 0.48 -14.08 2.26
C HIS A 58 0.89 -15.36 3.01
N ASP A 59 1.75 -16.18 2.41
CA ASP A 59 2.38 -17.34 3.05
C ASP A 59 3.87 -17.05 3.36
N PRO A 60 4.19 -16.44 4.51
CA PRO A 60 5.56 -16.08 4.84
C PRO A 60 6.44 -17.30 5.11
N ASP A 61 5.90 -18.43 5.58
CA ASP A 61 6.69 -19.61 5.89
C ASP A 61 7.17 -20.31 4.62
N GLU A 62 6.30 -20.43 3.63
CA GLU A 62 6.67 -20.94 2.31
C GLU A 62 7.64 -19.97 1.61
N ALA A 63 7.39 -18.65 1.70
CA ALA A 63 8.30 -17.64 1.14
C ALA A 63 9.71 -17.73 1.73
N LEU A 64 9.84 -17.95 3.03
CA LEU A 64 11.13 -18.13 3.70
C LEU A 64 11.83 -19.41 3.26
N THR A 65 11.09 -20.48 3.01
CA THR A 65 11.63 -21.76 2.53
C THR A 65 12.28 -21.59 1.15
N TYR A 66 11.55 -21.03 0.19
CA TYR A 66 12.07 -20.81 -1.16
C TYR A 66 13.16 -19.72 -1.21
N ALA A 67 13.01 -18.64 -0.45
CA ALA A 67 14.06 -17.62 -0.36
C ALA A 67 15.34 -18.21 0.25
N GLY A 68 15.22 -19.10 1.23
CA GLY A 68 16.34 -19.84 1.80
C GLY A 68 17.04 -20.73 0.76
N ALA A 69 16.28 -21.47 -0.05
CA ALA A 69 16.82 -22.30 -1.13
C ALA A 69 17.54 -21.46 -2.21
N ALA A 70 16.97 -20.33 -2.61
CA ALA A 70 17.62 -19.40 -3.54
C ALA A 70 18.94 -18.87 -2.98
N LEU A 71 18.96 -18.43 -1.71
CA LEU A 71 20.14 -17.88 -1.06
C LEU A 71 21.22 -18.93 -0.75
N ALA A 72 20.84 -20.19 -0.56
CA ALA A 72 21.80 -21.27 -0.41
C ALA A 72 22.64 -21.49 -1.69
N ASN A 73 22.02 -21.32 -2.86
CA ASN A 73 22.68 -21.47 -4.15
C ASN A 73 23.33 -20.15 -4.65
N LYS A 74 22.73 -19.00 -4.31
CA LYS A 74 23.22 -17.66 -4.65
C LYS A 74 23.06 -16.70 -3.45
N PRO A 75 24.08 -16.60 -2.57
CA PRO A 75 23.98 -15.88 -1.30
C PRO A 75 23.59 -14.40 -1.36
N GLN A 76 23.84 -13.73 -2.48
CA GLN A 76 23.53 -12.32 -2.69
C GLN A 76 22.46 -12.14 -3.77
N HIS A 77 21.52 -13.09 -3.87
CA HIS A 77 20.42 -12.98 -4.83
C HIS A 77 19.47 -11.83 -4.43
N PRO A 78 19.34 -10.75 -5.22
CA PRO A 78 18.63 -9.55 -4.78
C PRO A 78 17.16 -9.80 -4.42
N ARG A 79 16.40 -10.45 -5.32
CA ARG A 79 14.99 -10.80 -5.07
C ARG A 79 14.81 -11.68 -3.84
N ALA A 80 15.62 -12.72 -3.67
CA ALA A 80 15.50 -13.61 -2.53
C ALA A 80 15.81 -12.90 -1.19
N MET A 81 16.79 -12.01 -1.14
CA MET A 81 17.07 -11.19 0.05
C MET A 81 15.88 -10.28 0.40
N ILE A 82 15.32 -9.60 -0.61
CA ILE A 82 14.15 -8.72 -0.46
C ILE A 82 12.95 -9.52 0.07
N THR A 83 12.63 -10.64 -0.59
CA THR A 83 11.51 -11.50 -0.21
C THR A 83 11.68 -12.05 1.20
N ARG A 84 12.89 -12.51 1.57
CA ARG A 84 13.20 -12.97 2.93
C ARG A 84 12.96 -11.87 3.95
N GLY A 85 13.43 -10.65 3.71
CA GLY A 85 13.24 -9.53 4.63
C GLY A 85 11.76 -9.22 4.87
N TYR A 86 10.95 -9.18 3.81
CA TYR A 86 9.50 -8.98 3.94
C TYR A 86 8.80 -10.15 4.62
N ALA A 87 9.12 -11.39 4.25
CA ALA A 87 8.52 -12.58 4.84
C ALA A 87 8.82 -12.69 6.34
N LEU A 88 10.05 -12.36 6.77
CA LEU A 88 10.41 -12.28 8.19
C LEU A 88 9.59 -11.22 8.92
N ALA A 89 9.39 -10.04 8.31
CA ALA A 89 8.57 -9.00 8.89
C ALA A 89 7.09 -9.44 9.03
N ASP A 90 6.54 -10.11 8.02
CA ASP A 90 5.18 -10.67 8.03
C ASP A 90 4.99 -11.79 9.04
N ALA A 91 6.01 -12.63 9.24
CA ALA A 91 6.03 -13.66 10.27
C ALA A 91 6.24 -13.10 11.68
N GLY A 92 6.36 -11.78 11.85
CA GLY A 92 6.63 -11.14 13.15
C GLY A 92 8.05 -11.35 13.68
N ARG A 93 8.96 -11.90 12.86
CA ARG A 93 10.38 -12.14 13.18
C ARG A 93 11.19 -10.86 12.98
N ARG A 94 10.84 -9.85 13.77
CA ARG A 94 11.30 -8.46 13.64
C ARG A 94 12.82 -8.33 13.58
N ASP A 95 13.55 -8.90 14.54
CA ASP A 95 15.00 -8.72 14.63
C ASP A 95 15.74 -9.31 13.43
N GLU A 96 15.27 -10.45 12.92
CA GLU A 96 15.84 -11.09 11.74
C GLU A 96 15.54 -10.28 10.47
N ALA A 97 14.34 -9.69 10.37
CA ALA A 97 14.00 -8.81 9.26
C ALA A 97 14.92 -7.57 9.23
N LEU A 98 15.22 -6.99 10.40
CA LEU A 98 16.14 -5.87 10.53
C LEU A 98 17.58 -6.25 10.16
N GLN A 99 18.03 -7.46 10.52
CA GLN A 99 19.35 -7.96 10.14
C GLN A 99 19.45 -8.14 8.61
N VAL A 100 18.43 -8.72 7.97
CA VAL A 100 18.41 -8.85 6.51
C VAL A 100 18.43 -7.48 5.84
N ALA A 101 17.62 -6.53 6.31
CA ALA A 101 17.63 -5.16 5.79
C ALA A 101 19.01 -4.51 5.93
N ALA A 102 19.64 -4.60 7.10
CA ALA A 102 20.99 -4.05 7.34
C ALA A 102 22.04 -4.67 6.40
N SER A 103 21.97 -5.99 6.17
CA SER A 103 22.89 -6.68 5.26
C SER A 103 22.80 -6.19 3.82
N MET A 104 21.65 -5.67 3.37
CA MET A 104 21.54 -5.05 2.04
C MET A 104 22.36 -3.77 1.95
N LEU A 105 22.37 -2.95 3.00
CA LEU A 105 23.20 -1.75 3.06
C LEU A 105 24.68 -2.07 3.17
N ASP A 106 25.06 -3.20 3.79
CA ASP A 106 26.45 -3.64 3.85
C ASP A 106 27.01 -4.05 2.47
N LEU A 107 26.15 -4.47 1.53
CA LEU A 107 26.55 -4.78 0.15
C LEU A 107 26.91 -3.52 -0.63
N ASP A 108 26.08 -2.48 -0.53
CA ASP A 108 26.35 -1.16 -1.11
C ASP A 108 25.57 -0.11 -0.33
N ARG A 109 26.32 0.77 0.35
CA ARG A 109 25.81 1.83 1.22
C ARG A 109 25.31 3.05 0.45
N GLU A 110 25.71 3.21 -0.81
CA GLU A 110 25.34 4.33 -1.68
C GLU A 110 24.26 3.93 -2.69
N SER A 111 23.81 2.67 -2.68
CA SER A 111 22.65 2.22 -3.46
C SER A 111 21.35 2.76 -2.89
N TRP A 112 20.70 3.66 -3.63
CA TRP A 112 19.34 4.11 -3.30
C TRP A 112 18.35 2.95 -3.25
N GLN A 113 18.55 1.88 -4.04
CA GLN A 113 17.71 0.68 -4.04
C GLN A 113 17.77 -0.04 -2.69
N HIS A 114 18.96 -0.23 -2.14
CA HIS A 114 19.13 -0.85 -0.83
C HIS A 114 18.52 0.00 0.27
N HIS A 115 18.64 1.34 0.20
CA HIS A 115 17.94 2.24 1.13
C HIS A 115 16.42 2.14 1.03
N VAL A 116 15.85 2.03 -0.17
CA VAL A 116 14.40 1.80 -0.36
C VAL A 116 13.97 0.48 0.28
N HIS A 117 14.67 -0.62 0.02
CA HIS A 117 14.30 -1.92 0.59
C HIS A 117 14.50 -1.97 2.10
N TYR A 118 15.59 -1.39 2.62
CA TYR A 118 15.78 -1.21 4.05
C TYR A 118 14.59 -0.47 4.66
N ALA A 119 14.20 0.68 4.10
CA ALA A 119 13.10 1.49 4.60
C ALA A 119 11.78 0.71 4.66
N LEU A 120 11.46 -0.03 3.59
CA LEU A 120 10.18 -0.75 3.51
C LEU A 120 10.14 -1.98 4.42
N ILE A 121 11.24 -2.74 4.53
CA ILE A 121 11.34 -3.89 5.43
C ILE A 121 11.29 -3.42 6.89
N THR A 122 12.07 -2.40 7.25
CA THR A 122 12.09 -1.84 8.61
C THR A 122 10.75 -1.23 9.00
N ARG A 123 10.05 -0.55 8.08
CA ARG A 123 8.66 -0.10 8.28
C ARG A 123 7.74 -1.26 8.62
N ARG A 124 7.78 -2.32 7.81
CA ARG A 124 6.93 -3.51 7.98
C ARG A 124 7.22 -4.23 9.29
N ALA A 125 8.49 -4.25 9.70
CA ALA A 125 8.94 -4.76 10.99
C ALA A 125 8.60 -3.83 12.18
N GLY A 126 8.02 -2.65 11.94
CA GLY A 126 7.60 -1.69 12.97
C GLY A 126 8.72 -0.79 13.50
N ALA A 127 9.83 -0.63 12.76
CA ALA A 127 10.95 0.25 13.08
C ALA A 127 10.83 1.57 12.29
N GLY A 128 9.95 2.45 12.77
CA GLY A 128 9.55 3.67 12.06
C GLY A 128 10.65 4.70 11.81
N GLN A 129 11.45 5.04 12.83
CA GLN A 129 12.53 6.03 12.68
C GLN A 129 13.63 5.55 11.71
N PRO A 130 14.19 4.33 11.85
CA PRO A 130 15.14 3.80 10.87
C PRO A 130 14.57 3.75 9.44
N ALA A 131 13.28 3.44 9.30
CA ALA A 131 12.62 3.45 8.01
C ALA A 131 12.59 4.85 7.38
N LEU A 132 12.31 5.88 8.18
CA LEU A 132 12.26 7.27 7.72
C LEU A 132 13.64 7.77 7.30
N ASP A 133 14.67 7.48 8.10
CA ASP A 133 16.05 7.87 7.80
C ASP A 133 16.54 7.24 6.48
N ALA A 134 16.29 5.94 6.29
CA ALA A 134 16.66 5.27 5.06
C ALA A 134 15.87 5.77 3.84
N ALA A 135 14.57 6.07 4.00
CA ALA A 135 13.79 6.64 2.91
C ALA A 135 14.29 8.04 2.49
N TRP A 136 14.71 8.87 3.45
CA TRP A 136 15.36 10.14 3.15
C TRP A 136 16.71 9.96 2.44
N ASN A 137 17.53 8.99 2.88
CA ASN A 137 18.79 8.68 2.21
C ASN A 137 18.57 8.23 0.78
N ALA A 138 17.55 7.39 0.51
CA ALA A 138 17.19 7.00 -0.85
C ALA A 138 16.85 8.20 -1.73
N VAL A 139 16.05 9.15 -1.23
CA VAL A 139 15.71 10.38 -1.97
C VAL A 139 16.93 11.27 -2.18
N ASN A 140 17.83 11.37 -1.21
CA ASN A 140 19.05 12.16 -1.35
C ASN A 140 20.02 11.57 -2.38
N LEU A 141 20.10 10.23 -2.46
CA LEU A 141 20.97 9.52 -3.39
C LEU A 141 20.44 9.56 -4.83
N ALA A 142 19.12 9.48 -5.01
CA ALA A 142 18.49 9.49 -6.33
C ALA A 142 17.16 10.28 -6.30
N PRO A 143 17.23 11.62 -6.27
CA PRO A 143 16.06 12.50 -6.19
C PRO A 143 15.20 12.49 -7.46
N GLU A 144 15.75 12.08 -8.59
CA GLU A 144 15.06 11.94 -9.87
C GLU A 144 14.29 10.63 -10.02
N GLN A 145 14.45 9.69 -9.07
CA GLN A 145 13.80 8.39 -9.15
C GLN A 145 12.42 8.41 -8.47
N PRO A 146 11.32 8.15 -9.20
CA PRO A 146 9.97 8.15 -8.61
C PRO A 146 9.84 7.18 -7.42
N ARG A 147 10.52 6.03 -7.48
CA ARG A 147 10.47 5.00 -6.42
C ARG A 147 10.98 5.49 -5.06
N THR A 148 11.99 6.35 -5.02
CA THR A 148 12.56 6.86 -3.75
C THR A 148 11.54 7.74 -3.03
N HIS A 149 10.83 8.58 -3.79
CA HIS A 149 9.72 9.40 -3.30
C HIS A 149 8.50 8.58 -2.90
N LEU A 150 8.15 7.52 -3.63
CA LEU A 150 7.07 6.60 -3.26
C LEU A 150 7.39 5.86 -1.95
N ALA A 151 8.64 5.41 -1.77
CA ALA A 151 9.07 4.81 -0.52
C ALA A 151 8.91 5.79 0.65
N LEU A 152 9.43 7.01 0.52
CA LEU A 152 9.30 8.07 1.53
C LEU A 152 7.84 8.39 1.85
N ALA A 153 6.98 8.45 0.83
CA ALA A 153 5.55 8.63 1.05
C ALA A 153 4.95 7.51 1.89
N ALA A 154 5.21 6.25 1.54
CA ALA A 154 4.69 5.10 2.29
C ALA A 154 5.20 5.04 3.74
N ILE A 155 6.46 5.42 3.98
CA ILE A 155 6.97 5.53 5.35
C ILE A 155 6.26 6.65 6.11
N ALA A 156 6.17 7.84 5.51
CA ALA A 156 5.52 8.99 6.11
C ALA A 156 4.06 8.69 6.48
N GLU A 157 3.32 7.97 5.63
CA GLU A 157 1.96 7.52 5.94
C GLU A 157 1.89 6.60 7.16
N SER A 158 2.80 5.62 7.24
CA SER A 158 2.82 4.70 8.39
C SER A 158 3.13 5.40 9.71
N LEU A 159 3.72 6.60 9.64
CA LEU A 159 4.04 7.46 10.79
C LEU A 159 3.03 8.59 10.99
N ALA A 160 1.92 8.62 10.23
CA ALA A 160 0.92 9.69 10.23
C ALA A 160 1.51 11.09 9.94
N MET A 161 2.56 11.16 9.11
CA MET A 161 3.16 12.40 8.63
C MET A 161 2.52 12.81 7.29
N ASP A 162 1.25 13.22 7.35
CA ASP A 162 0.39 13.41 6.17
C ASP A 162 0.94 14.43 5.16
N ASP A 163 1.49 15.54 5.63
CA ASP A 163 2.05 16.59 4.76
C ASP A 163 3.26 16.08 3.98
N LEU A 164 4.14 15.32 4.63
CA LEU A 164 5.32 14.73 3.99
C LEU A 164 4.86 13.68 2.97
N ALA A 165 3.94 12.80 3.35
CA ALA A 165 3.39 11.79 2.45
C ALA A 165 2.76 12.41 1.18
N LYS A 166 1.98 13.49 1.33
CA LYS A 166 1.38 14.21 0.20
C LYS A 166 2.44 14.81 -0.73
N ARG A 167 3.45 15.50 -0.17
CA ARG A 167 4.54 16.12 -0.95
C ARG A 167 5.38 15.08 -1.69
N SER A 168 5.75 13.99 -1.02
CA SER A 168 6.55 12.92 -1.62
C SER A 168 5.78 12.21 -2.74
N ARG A 169 4.48 11.92 -2.58
CA ARG A 169 3.69 11.37 -3.71
C ARG A 169 3.57 12.32 -4.88
N LYS A 170 3.39 13.62 -4.61
CA LYS A 170 3.37 14.63 -5.67
C LYS A 170 4.70 14.64 -6.44
N ALA A 171 5.82 14.64 -5.72
CA ALA A 171 7.15 14.57 -6.34
C ALA A 171 7.32 13.31 -7.20
N ALA A 172 6.89 12.15 -6.73
CA ALA A 172 6.89 10.92 -7.53
C ALA A 172 6.03 11.04 -8.80
N ALA A 173 4.83 11.63 -8.69
CA ALA A 173 3.92 11.80 -9.82
C ALA A 173 4.47 12.80 -10.86
N ASP A 174 5.11 13.88 -10.41
CA ASP A 174 5.70 14.90 -11.28
C ASP A 174 6.89 14.35 -12.09
N LEU A 175 7.59 13.33 -11.57
CA LEU A 175 8.67 12.62 -12.27
C LEU A 175 8.15 11.60 -13.31
N GLY A 176 6.88 11.19 -13.22
CA GLY A 176 6.28 10.19 -14.09
C GLY A 176 6.65 8.74 -13.76
N PRO A 177 6.31 7.76 -14.63
CA PRO A 177 6.71 6.37 -14.43
C PRO A 177 8.22 6.23 -14.51
N GLU A 178 8.78 5.26 -13.80
CA GLU A 178 10.21 4.95 -13.84
C GLU A 178 10.66 4.67 -15.27
N GLN A 179 11.61 5.47 -15.78
CA GLN A 179 12.16 5.32 -17.13
C GLN A 179 13.57 4.73 -17.03
N ASN A 180 13.82 3.61 -17.73
CA ASN A 180 15.15 2.99 -17.85
C ASN A 180 15.81 2.55 -16.51
N GLY A 181 15.01 2.07 -15.55
CA GLY A 181 15.53 1.48 -14.32
C GLY A 181 16.07 0.06 -14.52
N VAL A 182 17.01 -0.36 -13.67
CA VAL A 182 17.37 -1.77 -13.50
C VAL A 182 16.10 -2.56 -13.17
N PRO A 183 15.85 -3.75 -13.76
CA PRO A 183 14.72 -4.59 -13.38
C PRO A 183 14.74 -4.85 -11.88
N MET A 184 13.76 -4.28 -11.17
CA MET A 184 13.64 -4.35 -9.73
C MET A 184 12.28 -4.95 -9.39
N PRO A 185 12.20 -5.81 -8.37
CA PRO A 185 10.92 -6.32 -7.91
C PRO A 185 9.91 -5.19 -7.72
N ALA A 186 8.67 -5.42 -8.13
CA ALA A 186 7.60 -4.46 -7.95
C ALA A 186 7.53 -4.05 -6.47
N MET A 187 7.32 -2.75 -6.21
CA MET A 187 7.08 -2.26 -4.86
C MET A 187 5.83 -2.92 -4.28
N PRO A 188 5.72 -3.11 -2.96
CA PRO A 188 4.49 -3.61 -2.36
C PRO A 188 3.26 -2.79 -2.82
N ALA A 189 2.12 -3.46 -3.07
CA ALA A 189 0.94 -2.83 -3.65
C ALA A 189 0.37 -1.67 -2.82
N ASP A 190 0.63 -1.63 -1.51
CA ASP A 190 0.27 -0.51 -0.63
C ASP A 190 1.09 0.76 -0.91
N VAL A 191 2.33 0.61 -1.38
CA VAL A 191 3.23 1.72 -1.72
C VAL A 191 2.88 2.35 -3.07
N GLN A 192 2.40 1.54 -4.01
CA GLN A 192 2.03 1.99 -5.37
C GLN A 192 0.66 2.68 -5.43
N ARG A 193 -0.07 2.78 -4.31
CA ARG A 193 -1.42 3.33 -4.32
C ARG A 193 -1.39 4.81 -4.73
N PRO A 194 -2.32 5.24 -5.60
CA PRO A 194 -2.46 6.66 -5.89
C PRO A 194 -2.75 7.42 -4.58
N PRO A 195 -2.36 8.70 -4.49
CA PRO A 195 -2.66 9.51 -3.32
C PRO A 195 -4.13 9.35 -2.98
N ARG A 196 -4.43 9.03 -1.70
CA ARG A 196 -5.81 9.04 -1.21
C ARG A 196 -6.40 10.40 -1.57
N ARG A 197 -7.34 10.39 -2.52
CA ARG A 197 -8.14 11.55 -2.87
C ARG A 197 -9.13 11.73 -1.74
N TRP A 198 -8.64 12.23 -0.60
CA TRP A 198 -9.51 12.82 0.38
C TRP A 198 -10.33 13.88 -0.35
N VAL A 199 -11.62 13.98 -0.03
CA VAL A 199 -12.43 15.13 -0.43
C VAL A 199 -11.96 16.33 0.42
N ASP A 200 -10.67 16.63 0.33
CA ASP A 200 -10.04 17.77 0.93
C ASP A 200 -10.02 18.82 -0.18
N ALA A 201 -10.54 19.99 0.16
CA ALA A 201 -10.50 21.17 -0.67
C ALA A 201 -9.04 21.45 -1.06
N ASP A 202 -8.66 21.03 -2.26
CA ASP A 202 -7.55 21.65 -2.96
C ASP A 202 -7.90 23.15 -3.06
N PRO A 203 -7.11 24.05 -2.45
CA PRO A 203 -7.40 25.49 -2.45
C PRO A 203 -7.52 26.06 -3.85
N ASP A 204 -6.86 25.40 -4.82
CA ASP A 204 -6.81 25.76 -6.23
C ASP A 204 -7.80 24.97 -7.09
N ASP A 205 -8.60 24.06 -6.51
CA ASP A 205 -9.63 23.31 -7.23
C ASP A 205 -10.85 24.20 -7.54
N PRO A 206 -11.10 24.58 -8.80
CA PRO A 206 -12.19 25.50 -9.14
C PRO A 206 -13.58 24.96 -8.76
N GLU A 207 -13.70 23.65 -8.53
CA GLU A 207 -14.93 22.98 -8.12
C GLU A 207 -15.00 22.68 -6.61
N TRP A 208 -14.06 23.15 -5.79
CA TRP A 208 -14.03 22.88 -4.34
C TRP A 208 -15.36 23.26 -3.66
N ARG A 209 -15.96 24.36 -4.12
CA ARG A 209 -17.28 24.83 -3.65
C ARG A 209 -18.36 23.81 -3.97
N GLN A 210 -18.39 23.27 -5.18
CA GLN A 210 -19.40 22.29 -5.58
C GLN A 210 -19.28 20.97 -4.79
N LYS A 211 -18.06 20.60 -4.38
CA LYS A 211 -17.81 19.42 -3.53
C LYS A 211 -18.27 19.62 -2.07
N ILE A 212 -18.17 20.84 -1.54
CA ILE A 212 -18.63 21.17 -0.18
C ILE A 212 -20.14 21.42 -0.14
N TYR A 213 -20.69 22.12 -1.13
CA TYR A 213 -22.08 22.61 -1.17
C TYR A 213 -23.03 21.73 -1.98
N GLY A 214 -22.53 20.79 -2.80
CA GLY A 214 -23.36 19.94 -3.67
C GLY A 214 -24.26 20.74 -4.63
N THR A 215 -25.11 20.05 -5.39
CA THR A 215 -26.17 20.68 -6.18
C THR A 215 -27.44 20.89 -5.33
N GLY A 216 -27.30 21.59 -4.20
CA GLY A 216 -28.44 22.01 -3.37
C GLY A 216 -28.11 22.17 -1.89
N ILE A 217 -28.95 22.91 -1.16
CA ILE A 217 -28.72 23.38 0.23
C ILE A 217 -28.45 22.26 1.26
N LEU A 218 -28.79 21.00 0.95
CA LEU A 218 -28.57 19.83 1.81
C LEU A 218 -27.67 18.74 1.20
N HIS A 219 -27.08 18.99 0.03
CA HIS A 219 -26.19 18.04 -0.63
C HIS A 219 -24.73 18.43 -0.32
N GLY A 220 -23.86 17.46 -0.01
CA GLY A 220 -22.45 17.73 0.32
C GLY A 220 -22.10 17.76 1.81
N ALA A 221 -20.84 18.08 2.11
CA ALA A 221 -20.28 18.00 3.47
C ALA A 221 -20.90 19.00 4.44
N LEU A 222 -21.23 20.21 3.99
CA LEU A 222 -21.85 21.23 4.83
C LEU A 222 -23.31 20.88 5.17
N GLY A 223 -24.07 20.37 4.19
CA GLY A 223 -25.44 19.90 4.40
C GLY A 223 -25.53 18.79 5.46
N ARG A 224 -24.53 17.90 5.51
CA ARG A 224 -24.42 16.86 6.55
C ARG A 224 -24.21 17.45 7.94
N SER A 225 -23.29 18.41 8.07
CA SER A 225 -23.01 19.05 9.36
C SER A 225 -24.23 19.83 9.86
N ILE A 226 -24.98 20.49 8.97
CA ILE A 226 -26.24 21.17 9.30
C ILE A 226 -27.30 20.16 9.76
N LEU A 227 -27.51 19.06 9.02
CA LEU A 227 -28.48 18.03 9.40
C LEU A 227 -28.15 17.35 10.73
N LEU A 228 -26.87 17.07 10.99
CA LEU A 228 -26.42 16.52 12.26
C LEU A 228 -26.64 17.54 13.40
N GLY A 229 -26.32 18.81 13.16
CA GLY A 229 -26.56 19.89 14.11
C GLY A 229 -28.05 20.05 14.47
N ILE A 230 -28.93 20.02 13.47
CA ILE A 230 -30.39 20.03 13.67
C ILE A 230 -30.84 18.78 14.44
N ALA A 231 -30.35 17.60 14.08
CA ALA A 231 -30.70 16.36 14.78
C ALA A 231 -30.34 16.43 16.27
N VAL A 232 -29.14 16.91 16.61
CA VAL A 232 -28.68 17.05 18.00
C VAL A 232 -29.45 18.14 18.75
N ALA A 233 -29.62 19.32 18.15
CA ALA A 233 -30.30 20.45 18.77
C ALA A 233 -31.77 20.15 19.10
N PHE A 234 -32.44 19.34 18.29
CA PHE A 234 -33.83 18.94 18.51
C PHE A 234 -33.97 17.66 19.35
N ALA A 235 -32.96 16.78 19.39
CA ALA A 235 -32.96 15.60 20.26
C ALA A 235 -32.80 15.96 21.75
N LEU A 236 -32.02 16.99 22.08
CA LEU A 236 -31.75 17.37 23.47
C LEU A 236 -33.03 17.82 24.23
N PRO A 237 -33.87 18.74 23.72
CA PRO A 237 -35.14 19.09 24.34
C PRO A 237 -36.15 17.93 24.37
N ALA A 238 -36.15 17.08 23.34
CA ALA A 238 -37.04 15.92 23.26
C ALA A 238 -36.76 14.89 24.36
N LEU A 239 -35.48 14.62 24.64
CA LEU A 239 -35.04 13.61 25.61
C LEU A 239 -34.96 14.14 27.04
N PHE A 240 -34.56 15.39 27.24
CA PHE A 240 -34.19 15.93 28.56
C PHE A 240 -35.01 17.15 29.01
N GLY A 241 -35.91 17.66 28.17
CA GLY A 241 -36.68 18.87 28.45
C GLY A 241 -37.82 18.66 29.45
N SER A 242 -37.52 18.39 30.72
CA SER A 242 -38.49 18.08 31.78
C SER A 242 -39.56 19.16 31.99
N MET A 243 -39.28 20.42 31.61
CA MET A 243 -40.19 21.57 31.69
C MET A 243 -41.03 21.83 30.43
N ILE A 244 -40.89 21.00 29.39
CA ILE A 244 -41.60 21.14 28.12
C ILE A 244 -42.79 20.17 28.08
N ASP A 245 -43.94 20.64 27.60
CA ASP A 245 -45.15 19.82 27.41
C ASP A 245 -44.93 18.64 26.45
N THR A 246 -45.65 17.55 26.68
CA THR A 246 -45.55 16.30 25.93
C THR A 246 -45.76 16.49 24.42
N GLY A 247 -46.69 17.36 24.02
CA GLY A 247 -46.93 17.65 22.60
C GLY A 247 -45.74 18.31 21.91
N ALA A 248 -45.08 19.24 22.61
CA ALA A 248 -43.88 19.91 22.10
C ALA A 248 -42.67 18.95 22.04
N ARG A 249 -42.52 18.02 23.00
CA ARG A 249 -41.46 17.00 22.94
C ARG A 249 -41.59 16.06 21.75
N LEU A 250 -42.81 15.63 21.42
CA LEU A 250 -43.07 14.80 20.25
C LEU A 250 -42.74 15.53 18.94
N PHE A 251 -43.03 16.83 18.87
CA PHE A 251 -42.65 17.67 17.74
C PHE A 251 -41.13 17.77 17.58
N PHE A 252 -40.38 18.01 18.67
CA PHE A 252 -38.91 18.02 18.63
C PHE A 252 -38.33 16.66 18.22
N ALA A 253 -38.88 15.55 18.73
CA ALA A 253 -38.45 14.21 18.38
C ALA A 253 -38.65 13.89 16.88
N LEU A 254 -39.78 14.31 16.29
CA LEU A 254 -40.05 14.13 14.86
C LEU A 254 -39.03 14.86 13.99
N ILE A 255 -38.68 16.10 14.34
CA ILE A 255 -37.66 16.87 13.61
C ILE A 255 -36.28 16.22 13.74
N ALA A 256 -35.93 15.76 14.94
CA ALA A 256 -34.65 15.08 15.17
C ALA A 256 -34.53 13.79 14.34
N VAL A 257 -35.59 12.98 14.30
CA VAL A 257 -35.62 11.74 13.49
C VAL A 257 -35.56 12.05 11.99
N ALA A 258 -36.32 13.04 11.51
CA ALA A 258 -36.30 13.44 10.11
C ALA A 258 -34.92 13.95 9.68
N ALA A 259 -34.26 14.77 10.51
CA ALA A 259 -32.91 15.26 10.26
C ALA A 259 -31.87 14.13 10.29
N TRP A 260 -32.03 13.15 11.20
CA TRP A 260 -31.15 11.98 11.29
C TRP A 260 -31.29 11.03 10.09
N VAL A 261 -32.51 10.77 9.62
CA VAL A 261 -32.77 9.99 8.40
C VAL A 261 -32.22 10.71 7.16
N GLY A 262 -32.39 12.04 7.08
CA GLY A 262 -31.79 12.87 6.04
C GLY A 262 -30.26 12.78 6.04
N TRP A 263 -29.64 12.88 7.22
CA TRP A 263 -28.19 12.72 7.36
C TRP A 263 -27.71 11.34 6.91
N PHE A 264 -28.40 10.27 7.32
CA PHE A 264 -28.03 8.89 7.01
C PHE A 264 -28.18 8.54 5.52
N THR A 265 -29.25 9.01 4.88
CA THR A 265 -29.49 8.82 3.44
C THR A 265 -28.45 9.52 2.57
N VAL A 266 -28.04 10.73 2.94
CA VAL A 266 -26.92 11.45 2.30
C VAL A 266 -25.58 10.76 2.56
N LEU A 267 -25.39 10.12 3.73
CA LEU A 267 -24.18 9.35 4.04
C LEU A 267 -24.04 8.11 3.13
N ARG A 268 -25.13 7.38 2.90
CA ARG A 268 -25.14 6.12 2.15
C ARG A 268 -24.84 6.31 0.65
N ARG A 269 -25.32 7.41 0.04
CA ARG A 269 -25.07 7.71 -1.40
C ARG A 269 -23.60 7.95 -1.75
N HIS A 270 -22.78 8.43 -0.81
CA HIS A 270 -21.36 8.69 -1.08
C HIS A 270 -20.45 7.47 -0.83
N ARG A 271 -20.96 6.40 -0.21
CA ARG A 271 -20.19 5.16 -0.02
C ARG A 271 -20.24 4.22 -1.23
N ASN A 272 -21.20 4.41 -2.12
CA ASN A 272 -21.25 3.76 -3.43
C ASN A 272 -21.09 4.82 -4.52
N PRO A 273 -19.87 5.25 -4.85
CA PRO A 273 -19.63 5.73 -6.19
C PRO A 273 -19.66 4.51 -7.13
N GLU A 274 -20.49 4.56 -8.17
CA GLU A 274 -20.27 3.74 -9.37
C GLU A 274 -18.88 4.00 -9.96
#